data_AF-A0A212KVS8-F1
#
_entry.id   AF-A0A212KVS8-F1
#
_cell.length_a   1.000
_cell.length_b   1.000
_cell.length_c   1.000
_cell.angle_alpha   90.00
_cell.angle_beta   90.00
_cell.angle_gamma   90.00
#
_symmetry.space_group_name_H-M   'P 1'
#
loop_
_entity.id
_entity.type
_entity.pdbx_description
1 polymer ?
#
loop_
_entity_poly.entity_id
_entity_poly.type
_entity_poly.pdbx_seq_one_letter_code
_entity_poly.pdbx_strand_id
1 'polypeptide(L)'
;MNWLEDPSMDVEPWQVENYRDLSDRDIFDRLERFEIRVDKSTFFAYAEESSDPEELADALVGDEDDAKLQDQIFLLVFELWRRYEHDKLDMSIFCDELDWQINLYDRDAVEDSEAVQDVLSILETVLDENVDQGGEPIDVFQAVAAECANDLPDFLYDFISDQIDSDNMDYALELADGFIEYLEDDRWFQLLKARIAERSDLEEVNGLLDRVVNDVFEEEDLELVFEILEVLVEGGQVDLFGRMVETATRLLKKEEEFQELLTVCASFFGLSDYDAEEAKIQLILAGREYRDPEGQIVVSEADVQQLGILVREFCSDQATQGSS
;
A
#
# COMPACT_ATOMS: atom_id res chain seq x y z
N MET A 1 5.51 1.01 15.70
CA MET A 1 5.20 1.50 17.06
C MET A 1 5.71 2.90 17.24
N ASN A 2 4.87 3.87 16.86
CA ASN A 2 5.10 5.31 17.00
C ASN A 2 4.12 5.92 18.03
N TRP A 3 4.27 7.20 18.36
CA TRP A 3 3.42 7.87 19.35
C TRP A 3 1.93 7.91 18.97
N LEU A 4 1.61 7.84 17.68
CA LEU A 4 0.22 7.80 17.19
C LEU A 4 -0.46 6.47 17.57
N GLU A 5 0.29 5.37 17.55
CA GLU A 5 -0.19 4.03 17.95
C GLU A 5 -0.18 3.83 19.47
N ASP A 6 0.79 4.43 20.18
CA ASP A 6 0.88 4.40 21.64
C ASP A 6 1.12 5.81 22.24
N PRO A 7 0.04 6.55 22.57
CA PRO A 7 0.16 7.88 23.19
C PRO A 7 0.76 7.86 24.60
N SER A 8 1.02 6.69 25.18
CA SER A 8 1.68 6.55 26.48
C SER A 8 3.20 6.62 26.40
N MET A 9 3.77 6.68 25.19
CA MET A 9 5.20 6.90 24.97
C MET A 9 5.65 8.24 25.60
N ASP A 10 6.82 8.20 26.26
CA ASP A 10 7.42 9.36 26.92
C ASP A 10 8.10 10.25 25.87
N VAL A 11 7.34 11.21 25.34
CA VAL A 11 7.80 12.19 24.35
C VAL A 11 7.52 13.60 24.84
N GLU A 12 8.39 14.54 24.47
CA GLU A 12 8.19 15.96 24.75
C GLU A 12 7.14 16.54 23.79
N PRO A 13 6.32 17.52 24.21
CA PRO A 13 5.22 18.03 23.39
C PRO A 13 5.62 18.55 22.01
N TRP A 14 6.84 19.08 21.87
CA TRP A 14 7.36 19.59 20.60
C TRP A 14 7.68 18.46 19.60
N GLN A 15 7.90 17.23 20.05
CA GLN A 15 8.26 16.10 19.18
C GLN A 15 7.07 15.51 18.43
N VAL A 16 5.85 15.82 18.87
CA VAL A 16 4.59 15.27 18.35
C VAL A 16 3.59 16.35 17.98
N GLU A 17 4.01 17.61 18.04
CA GLU A 17 3.21 18.74 17.61
C GLU A 17 3.09 18.73 16.09
N ASN A 18 1.90 19.00 15.57
CA ASN A 18 1.72 19.21 14.15
C ASN A 18 2.17 20.64 13.78
N TYR A 19 3.38 20.77 13.25
CA TYR A 19 3.92 22.07 12.84
C TYR A 19 3.14 22.71 11.68
N ARG A 20 2.41 21.91 10.90
CA ARG A 20 1.52 22.38 9.82
C ARG A 20 0.37 23.24 10.33
N ASP A 21 -0.06 23.04 11.59
CA ASP A 21 -1.12 23.80 12.24
C ASP A 21 -0.67 25.14 12.84
N LEU A 22 0.65 25.38 12.92
CA LEU A 22 1.19 26.62 13.47
C LEU A 22 1.00 27.79 12.50
N SER A 23 0.71 28.99 13.00
CA SER A 23 0.74 30.18 12.13
C SER A 23 2.19 30.61 11.86
N ASP A 24 2.44 31.29 10.74
CA ASP A 24 3.77 31.86 10.44
C ASP A 24 4.32 32.68 11.61
N ARG A 25 3.44 33.44 12.28
CA ARG A 25 3.78 34.21 13.45
C ARG A 25 4.25 33.32 14.60
N ASP A 26 3.57 32.20 14.86
CA ASP A 26 3.96 31.30 15.95
C ASP A 26 5.34 30.70 15.70
N ILE A 27 5.66 30.37 14.45
CA ILE A 27 6.97 29.82 14.08
C ILE A 27 8.06 30.88 14.26
N PHE A 28 7.89 32.09 13.72
CA PHE A 28 8.87 33.17 13.91
C PHE A 28 9.01 33.61 15.37
N ASP A 29 7.90 33.72 16.12
CA ASP A 29 7.92 34.05 17.56
C ASP A 29 8.65 32.96 18.38
N ARG A 30 8.66 31.70 17.93
CA ARG A 30 9.44 30.61 18.56
C ARG A 30 10.92 30.69 18.20
N LEU A 31 11.26 30.92 16.92
CA LEU A 31 12.65 31.15 16.51
C LEU A 31 13.28 32.33 17.26
N GLU A 32 12.54 33.43 17.47
CA GLU A 32 13.04 34.57 18.23
C GLU A 32 13.36 34.21 19.70
N ARG A 33 12.64 33.26 20.31
CA ARG A 33 12.94 32.77 21.68
C ARG A 33 14.23 31.97 21.75
N PHE A 34 14.66 31.39 20.64
CA PHE A 34 15.96 30.76 20.46
C PHE A 34 17.04 31.76 20.02
N GLU A 35 16.76 33.07 20.13
CA GLU A 35 17.63 34.16 19.72
C GLU A 35 17.89 34.23 18.19
N ILE A 36 17.14 33.46 17.40
CA ILE A 36 17.17 33.48 15.94
C ILE A 36 16.17 34.52 15.43
N ARG A 37 16.69 35.65 14.94
CA ARG A 37 15.87 36.76 14.44
C ARG A 37 15.65 36.64 12.95
N VAL A 38 14.62 35.89 12.59
CA VAL A 38 14.17 35.70 11.21
C VAL A 38 12.73 36.17 11.09
N ASP A 39 12.48 36.99 10.08
CA ASP A 39 11.16 37.25 9.51
C ASP A 39 11.08 36.67 8.09
N LYS A 40 9.89 36.71 7.48
CA LYS A 40 9.67 36.19 6.13
C LYS A 40 10.65 36.74 5.08
N SER A 41 11.00 38.03 5.13
CA SER A 41 11.93 38.62 4.16
C SER A 41 13.37 38.16 4.38
N THR A 42 13.80 38.05 5.62
CA THR A 42 15.13 37.50 5.93
C THR A 42 15.21 35.99 5.69
N PHE A 43 14.11 35.26 5.88
CA PHE A 43 14.04 33.82 5.58
C PHE A 43 14.35 33.57 4.11
N PHE A 44 13.65 34.26 3.19
CA PHE A 44 13.95 34.16 1.75
C PHE A 44 15.40 34.49 1.42
N ALA A 45 15.98 35.51 2.06
CA ALA A 45 17.38 35.87 1.82
C ALA A 45 18.36 34.77 2.26
N TYR A 46 18.07 34.07 3.36
CA TYR A 46 18.87 32.93 3.80
C TYR A 46 18.62 31.69 2.96
N ALA A 47 17.36 31.40 2.63
CA ALA A 47 16.98 30.28 1.77
C ALA A 47 17.58 30.41 0.36
N GLU A 48 17.76 31.63 -0.18
CA GLU A 48 18.50 31.84 -1.43
C GLU A 48 19.96 31.36 -1.34
N GLU A 49 20.60 31.50 -0.17
CA GLU A 49 22.00 31.13 0.06
C GLU A 49 22.21 29.65 0.43
N SER A 50 21.13 28.94 0.80
CA SER A 50 21.14 27.51 1.15
C SER A 50 20.58 26.61 0.05
N SER A 51 21.01 25.35 -0.02
CA SER A 51 20.45 24.34 -0.91
C SER A 51 19.19 23.68 -0.37
N ASP A 52 19.12 23.49 0.95
CA ASP A 52 18.14 22.64 1.63
C ASP A 52 17.84 23.17 3.06
N PRO A 53 16.75 22.72 3.70
CA PRO A 53 16.39 23.17 5.04
C PRO A 53 17.42 22.78 6.11
N GLU A 54 18.15 21.69 5.93
CA GLU A 54 19.22 21.22 6.81
C GLU A 54 20.38 22.23 6.85
N GLU A 55 20.89 22.64 5.69
CA GLU A 55 21.97 23.62 5.58
C GLU A 55 21.56 24.97 6.17
N LEU A 56 20.30 25.39 5.94
CA LEU A 56 19.78 26.61 6.52
C LEU A 56 19.68 26.52 8.05
N ALA A 57 19.17 25.41 8.58
CA ALA A 57 19.10 25.19 10.02
C ALA A 57 20.49 25.22 10.65
N ASP A 58 21.46 24.50 10.08
CA ASP A 58 22.85 24.49 10.53
C ASP A 58 23.47 25.90 10.53
N ALA A 59 23.21 26.69 9.48
CA ALA A 59 23.69 28.06 9.37
C ALA A 59 23.09 29.00 10.44
N LEU A 60 21.82 28.78 10.82
CA LEU A 60 21.12 29.58 11.83
C LEU A 60 21.49 29.19 13.26
N VAL A 61 21.75 27.89 13.50
CA VAL A 61 22.14 27.32 14.79
C VAL A 61 23.58 27.72 15.16
N GLY A 62 24.51 27.73 14.19
CA GLY A 62 25.91 28.12 14.42
C GLY A 62 26.66 27.15 15.34
N ASP A 63 27.35 27.67 16.36
CA ASP A 63 28.18 26.88 17.31
C ASP A 63 27.37 26.35 18.53
N GLU A 64 26.04 26.27 18.45
CA GLU A 64 25.22 25.73 19.55
C GLU A 64 25.45 24.23 19.70
N ASP A 65 25.62 23.74 20.93
CA ASP A 65 25.96 22.34 21.22
C ASP A 65 24.75 21.53 21.76
N ASP A 66 23.61 22.19 22.08
CA ASP A 66 22.42 21.52 22.59
C ASP A 66 21.60 20.88 21.46
N ALA A 67 21.79 19.58 21.24
CA ALA A 67 21.07 18.79 20.24
C ALA A 67 19.54 18.97 20.28
N LYS A 68 18.93 19.09 21.47
CA LYS A 68 17.47 19.27 21.56
C LYS A 68 17.02 20.62 21.05
N LEU A 69 17.86 21.64 21.20
CA LEU A 69 17.60 22.97 20.69
C LEU A 69 17.79 23.00 19.18
N GLN A 70 18.82 22.33 18.67
CA GLN A 70 19.07 22.16 17.24
C GLN A 70 17.87 21.50 16.55
N ASP A 71 17.38 20.39 17.09
CA ASP A 71 16.21 19.67 16.54
C ASP A 71 14.96 20.57 16.48
N GLN A 72 14.69 21.31 17.55
CA GLN A 72 13.54 22.23 17.58
C GLN A 72 13.66 23.37 16.58
N ILE A 73 14.87 23.91 16.39
CA ILE A 73 15.13 24.95 15.38
C ILE A 73 14.96 24.37 13.99
N PHE A 74 15.52 23.18 13.73
CA PHE A 74 15.38 22.48 12.47
C PHE A 74 13.91 22.27 12.10
N LEU A 75 13.08 21.73 13.00
CA LEU A 75 11.65 21.52 12.73
C LEU A 75 10.90 22.82 12.36
N LEU A 76 11.29 23.95 12.98
CA LEU A 76 10.71 25.26 12.64
C LEU A 76 11.19 25.76 11.27
N VAL A 77 12.47 25.57 10.95
CA VAL A 77 13.06 25.95 9.65
C VAL A 77 12.48 25.09 8.53
N PHE A 78 12.39 23.77 8.74
CA PHE A 78 11.79 22.80 7.84
C PHE A 78 10.37 23.20 7.44
N GLU A 79 9.53 23.54 8.43
CA GLU A 79 8.16 23.98 8.18
C GLU A 79 8.10 25.32 7.41
N LEU A 80 9.02 26.26 7.66
CA LEU A 80 9.10 27.50 6.86
C LEU A 80 9.54 27.22 5.42
N TRP A 81 10.49 26.30 5.24
CA TRP A 81 10.97 25.89 3.92
C TRP A 81 9.82 25.29 3.12
N ARG A 82 9.10 24.33 3.71
CA ARG A 82 7.90 23.71 3.12
C ARG A 82 6.86 24.74 2.67
N ARG A 83 6.65 25.82 3.46
CA ARG A 83 5.65 26.86 3.16
C ARG A 83 6.06 27.86 2.08
N TYR A 84 7.35 28.07 1.87
CA TYR A 84 7.84 29.23 1.12
C TYR A 84 8.77 28.89 -0.04
N GLU A 85 9.48 27.76 0.02
CA GLU A 85 10.49 27.34 -0.97
C GLU A 85 10.01 26.15 -1.81
N HIS A 86 8.85 26.31 -2.45
CA HIS A 86 8.29 25.26 -3.32
C HIS A 86 9.14 24.97 -4.57
N ASP A 87 9.99 25.92 -4.97
CA ASP A 87 10.87 25.78 -6.14
C ASP A 87 12.18 25.03 -5.82
N LYS A 88 12.47 24.77 -4.54
CA LYS A 88 13.63 24.01 -4.03
C LYS A 88 13.14 22.83 -3.20
N LEU A 89 12.39 21.94 -3.84
CA LEU A 89 11.93 20.71 -3.21
C LEU A 89 13.15 19.81 -2.95
N ASP A 90 13.48 19.63 -1.68
CA ASP A 90 14.46 18.64 -1.23
C ASP A 90 13.77 17.31 -0.94
N MET A 91 14.55 16.21 -0.94
CA MET A 91 14.05 14.86 -0.69
C MET A 91 13.32 14.75 0.66
N SER A 92 13.83 15.41 1.72
CA SER A 92 13.21 15.38 3.05
C SER A 92 11.82 16.03 3.05
N ILE A 93 11.68 17.17 2.37
CA ILE A 93 10.41 17.90 2.24
C ILE A 93 9.42 17.09 1.39
N PHE A 94 9.91 16.45 0.33
CA PHE A 94 9.10 15.59 -0.52
C PHE A 94 8.59 14.36 0.25
N CYS A 95 9.46 13.63 0.95
CA CYS A 95 9.08 12.44 1.71
C CYS A 95 8.13 12.80 2.86
N ASP A 96 8.35 13.90 3.58
CA ASP A 96 7.40 14.39 4.60
C ASP A 96 6.02 14.71 4.01
N GLU A 97 5.96 15.31 2.82
CA GLU A 97 4.68 15.57 2.15
C GLU A 97 4.00 14.29 1.70
N LEU A 98 4.74 13.35 1.12
CA LEU A 98 4.23 12.04 0.72
C LEU A 98 3.67 11.28 1.92
N ASP A 99 4.44 11.17 3.01
CA ASP A 99 3.98 10.53 4.24
C ASP A 99 2.75 11.20 4.86
N TRP A 100 2.70 12.54 4.79
CA TRP A 100 1.54 13.28 5.25
C TRP A 100 0.29 12.97 4.43
N GLN A 101 0.41 12.92 3.09
CA GLN A 101 -0.72 12.58 2.22
C GLN A 101 -1.19 11.13 2.44
N ILE A 102 -0.25 10.18 2.57
CA ILE A 102 -0.55 8.79 2.93
C ILE A 102 -1.31 8.74 4.25
N ASN A 103 -0.83 9.45 5.28
CA ASN A 103 -1.49 9.45 6.59
C ASN A 103 -2.91 10.04 6.56
N LEU A 104 -3.15 11.06 5.72
CA LEU A 104 -4.49 11.60 5.53
C LEU A 104 -5.38 10.58 4.83
N TYR A 105 -4.85 9.87 3.82
CA TYR A 105 -5.55 8.85 3.06
C TYR A 105 -6.02 7.72 3.98
N ASP A 106 -5.09 7.10 4.71
CA ASP A 106 -5.37 5.95 5.58
C ASP A 106 -6.39 6.25 6.70
N ARG A 107 -6.58 7.53 7.03
CA ARG A 107 -7.49 7.99 8.08
C ARG A 107 -8.86 8.44 7.57
N ASP A 108 -9.14 8.24 6.28
CA ASP A 108 -10.33 8.80 5.61
C ASP A 108 -10.46 10.32 5.84
N ALA A 109 -9.32 11.01 6.00
CA ALA A 109 -9.26 12.44 6.30
C ALA A 109 -9.00 13.30 5.06
N VAL A 110 -8.89 12.66 3.89
CA VAL A 110 -8.72 13.31 2.60
C VAL A 110 -10.05 13.97 2.19
N GLU A 111 -10.03 15.29 2.03
CA GLU A 111 -11.18 16.03 1.48
C GLU A 111 -11.26 15.89 -0.06
N ASP A 112 -10.10 15.73 -0.72
CA ASP A 112 -9.95 15.58 -2.17
C ASP A 112 -8.71 14.72 -2.49
N SER A 113 -8.88 13.69 -3.33
CA SER A 113 -7.80 12.79 -3.73
C SER A 113 -6.77 13.47 -4.65
N GLU A 114 -7.06 14.65 -5.20
CA GLU A 114 -6.12 15.39 -6.05
C GLU A 114 -4.75 15.59 -5.38
N ALA A 115 -4.71 15.85 -4.08
CA ALA A 115 -3.45 16.10 -3.36
C ALA A 115 -2.53 14.87 -3.32
N VAL A 116 -3.08 13.66 -3.09
CA VAL A 116 -2.28 12.44 -3.09
C VAL A 116 -1.85 12.06 -4.52
N GLN A 117 -2.74 12.28 -5.50
CA GLN A 117 -2.42 12.06 -6.92
C GLN A 117 -1.28 12.97 -7.38
N ASP A 118 -1.31 14.25 -7.01
CA ASP A 118 -0.24 15.22 -7.32
C ASP A 118 1.11 14.77 -6.77
N VAL A 119 1.14 14.30 -5.52
CA VAL A 119 2.40 13.84 -4.90
C VAL A 119 2.90 12.55 -5.55
N LEU A 120 2.01 11.64 -5.95
CA LEU A 120 2.39 10.44 -6.72
C LEU A 120 2.92 10.79 -8.11
N SER A 121 2.37 11.80 -8.80
CA SER A 121 2.94 12.28 -10.06
C SER A 121 4.33 12.91 -9.90
N ILE A 122 4.57 13.59 -8.77
CA ILE A 122 5.91 14.09 -8.42
C ILE A 122 6.85 12.90 -8.14
N LEU A 123 6.39 11.88 -7.42
CA LEU A 123 7.17 10.66 -7.17
C LEU A 123 7.63 10.04 -8.49
N GLU A 124 6.72 9.77 -9.41
CA GLU A 124 7.03 9.21 -10.73
C GLU A 124 8.07 10.06 -11.47
N THR A 125 7.91 11.38 -11.47
CA THR A 125 8.89 12.31 -12.08
C THR A 125 10.27 12.18 -11.45
N VAL A 126 10.36 12.12 -10.11
CA VAL A 126 11.62 11.98 -9.39
C VAL A 126 12.29 10.65 -9.74
N LEU A 127 11.52 9.57 -9.79
CA LEU A 127 12.02 8.24 -10.13
C LEU A 127 12.57 8.20 -11.57
N ASP A 128 11.78 8.68 -12.53
CA ASP A 128 12.13 8.73 -13.95
C ASP A 128 13.40 9.56 -14.20
N GLU A 129 13.51 10.74 -13.57
CA GLU A 129 14.70 11.60 -13.73
C GLU A 129 15.98 10.93 -13.21
N ASN A 130 15.88 10.11 -12.16
CA ASN A 130 17.02 9.37 -11.61
C ASN A 130 17.39 8.16 -12.47
N VAL A 131 16.40 7.45 -13.03
CA VAL A 131 16.63 6.37 -13.99
C VAL A 131 17.25 6.90 -15.29
N ASP A 132 16.78 8.03 -15.79
CA ASP A 132 17.37 8.72 -16.96
C ASP A 132 18.82 9.15 -16.75
N GLN A 133 19.21 9.41 -15.50
CA GLN A 133 20.59 9.69 -15.10
C GLN A 133 21.46 8.43 -14.92
N GLY A 134 20.89 7.25 -15.13
CA GLY A 134 21.55 5.95 -15.08
C GLY A 134 21.43 5.23 -13.74
N GLY A 135 20.47 5.61 -12.89
CA GLY A 135 20.05 4.82 -11.74
C GLY A 135 19.33 3.54 -12.16
N GLU A 136 19.45 2.49 -11.37
CA GLU A 136 18.64 1.28 -11.53
C GLU A 136 17.27 1.51 -10.87
N PRO A 137 16.12 1.23 -11.53
CA PRO A 137 14.79 1.59 -11.04
C PRO A 137 14.52 1.16 -9.59
N ILE A 138 14.75 -0.12 -9.27
CA ILE A 138 14.51 -0.68 -7.94
C ILE A 138 15.35 0.03 -6.87
N ASP A 139 16.64 0.27 -7.15
CA ASP A 139 17.54 0.92 -6.19
C ASP A 139 17.13 2.38 -5.92
N VAL A 140 16.66 3.09 -6.96
CA VAL A 140 16.16 4.47 -6.85
C VAL A 140 14.89 4.50 -6.00
N PHE A 141 13.94 3.61 -6.26
CA PHE A 141 12.70 3.53 -5.50
C PHE A 141 12.95 3.17 -4.04
N GLN A 142 13.82 2.19 -3.77
CA GLN A 142 14.21 1.82 -2.41
C GLN A 142 14.89 2.97 -1.67
N ALA A 143 15.66 3.82 -2.36
CA ALA A 143 16.26 4.99 -1.74
C ALA A 143 15.21 6.01 -1.28
N VAL A 144 14.15 6.24 -2.05
CA VAL A 144 13.04 7.12 -1.65
C VAL A 144 12.22 6.47 -0.54
N ALA A 145 11.86 5.20 -0.70
CA ALA A 145 11.08 4.47 0.30
C ALA A 145 11.79 4.39 1.66
N ALA A 146 13.12 4.32 1.68
CA ALA A 146 13.90 4.30 2.92
C ALA A 146 13.87 5.62 3.71
N GLU A 147 13.56 6.74 3.04
CA GLU A 147 13.42 8.07 3.66
C GLU A 147 11.95 8.37 4.04
N CYS A 148 11.01 7.53 3.61
CA CYS A 148 9.60 7.61 4.01
C CYS A 148 9.34 6.85 5.32
N ALA A 149 8.38 7.33 6.10
CA ALA A 149 7.91 6.70 7.32
C ALA A 149 6.86 5.61 7.05
N ASN A 150 6.09 5.72 5.97
CA ASN A 150 5.12 4.72 5.56
C ASN A 150 5.73 3.69 4.60
N ASP A 151 5.13 2.50 4.55
CA ASP A 151 5.50 1.46 3.59
C ASP A 151 4.95 1.84 2.21
N LEU A 152 5.81 2.40 1.37
CA LEU A 152 5.41 2.94 0.07
C LEU A 152 4.92 1.86 -0.91
N PRO A 153 5.58 0.69 -1.07
CA PRO A 153 5.03 -0.43 -1.83
C PRO A 153 3.60 -0.82 -1.44
N ASP A 154 3.36 -1.05 -0.15
CA ASP A 154 2.05 -1.48 0.35
C ASP A 154 1.00 -0.38 0.12
N PHE A 155 1.35 0.88 0.43
CA PHE A 155 0.47 2.01 0.16
C PHE A 155 0.10 2.13 -1.33
N LEU A 156 1.06 1.98 -2.24
CA LEU A 156 0.77 2.06 -3.68
C LEU A 156 -0.17 0.93 -4.12
N TYR A 157 0.01 -0.28 -3.59
CA TYR A 157 -0.89 -1.39 -3.87
C TYR A 157 -2.32 -1.08 -3.40
N ASP A 158 -2.49 -0.70 -2.14
CA ASP A 158 -3.78 -0.38 -1.54
C ASP A 158 -4.47 0.77 -2.27
N PHE A 159 -3.73 1.85 -2.54
CA PHE A 159 -4.26 3.01 -3.24
C PHE A 159 -4.74 2.66 -4.65
N ILE A 160 -3.99 1.85 -5.41
CA ILE A 160 -4.40 1.41 -6.76
C ILE A 160 -5.61 0.48 -6.66
N SER A 161 -5.64 -0.45 -5.70
CA SER A 161 -6.80 -1.31 -5.44
C SER A 161 -8.06 -0.48 -5.17
N ASP A 162 -7.97 0.57 -4.35
CA ASP A 162 -9.10 1.48 -4.09
C ASP A 162 -9.55 2.24 -5.34
N GLN A 163 -8.62 2.58 -6.24
CA GLN A 163 -8.98 3.19 -7.53
C GLN A 163 -9.75 2.21 -8.42
N ILE A 164 -9.36 0.92 -8.44
CA ILE A 164 -10.08 -0.14 -9.16
C ILE A 164 -11.51 -0.27 -8.61
N ASP A 165 -11.64 -0.34 -7.29
CA ASP A 165 -12.93 -0.50 -6.60
C ASP A 165 -13.84 0.72 -6.79
N SER A 166 -13.23 1.90 -6.96
CA SER A 166 -13.92 3.16 -7.29
C SER A 166 -14.25 3.34 -8.78
N ASP A 167 -13.98 2.33 -9.63
CA ASP A 167 -14.19 2.33 -11.09
C ASP A 167 -13.29 3.31 -11.86
N ASN A 168 -12.18 3.76 -11.27
CA ASN A 168 -11.18 4.64 -11.89
C ASN A 168 -10.11 3.84 -12.66
N MET A 169 -10.54 2.92 -13.53
CA MET A 169 -9.67 1.93 -14.18
C MET A 169 -8.51 2.52 -14.98
N ASP A 170 -8.76 3.62 -15.71
CA ASP A 170 -7.73 4.26 -16.54
C ASP A 170 -6.57 4.79 -15.67
N TYR A 171 -6.89 5.39 -14.52
CA TYR A 171 -5.89 5.93 -13.60
C TYR A 171 -5.19 4.83 -12.81
N ALA A 172 -5.93 3.81 -12.37
CA ALA A 172 -5.36 2.63 -11.74
C ALA A 172 -4.34 1.94 -12.66
N LEU A 173 -4.63 1.85 -13.96
CA LEU A 173 -3.72 1.27 -14.95
C LEU A 173 -2.47 2.12 -15.16
N GLU A 174 -2.62 3.45 -15.24
CA GLU A 174 -1.50 4.38 -15.36
C GLU A 174 -0.53 4.23 -14.18
N LEU A 175 -1.04 4.19 -12.95
CA LEU A 175 -0.22 3.96 -11.76
C LEU A 175 0.42 2.58 -11.76
N ALA A 176 -0.35 1.52 -12.06
CA ALA A 176 0.18 0.16 -12.08
C ALA A 176 1.31 0.02 -13.13
N ASP A 177 1.16 0.61 -14.31
CA ASP A 177 2.19 0.60 -15.36
C ASP A 177 3.39 1.49 -15.00
N GLY A 178 3.16 2.65 -14.39
CA GLY A 178 4.21 3.59 -14.00
C GLY A 178 5.13 3.04 -12.91
N PHE A 179 4.59 2.32 -11.92
CA PHE A 179 5.36 1.86 -10.76
C PHE A 179 5.92 0.43 -10.87
N ILE A 180 5.41 -0.41 -11.77
CA ILE A 180 5.78 -1.85 -11.80
C ILE A 180 7.28 -2.11 -12.01
N GLU A 181 7.98 -1.25 -12.76
CA GLU A 181 9.42 -1.41 -13.01
C GLU A 181 10.28 -1.03 -11.80
N TYR A 182 9.69 -0.35 -10.82
CA TYR A 182 10.37 0.15 -9.62
C TYR A 182 10.29 -0.81 -8.42
N LEU A 183 9.43 -1.83 -8.50
CA LEU A 183 9.20 -2.77 -7.40
C LEU A 183 10.09 -4.01 -7.53
N GLU A 184 10.60 -4.50 -6.39
CA GLU A 184 11.36 -5.75 -6.35
C GLU A 184 10.47 -6.97 -6.60
N ASP A 185 9.25 -6.93 -6.07
CA ASP A 185 8.20 -7.91 -6.27
C ASP A 185 7.04 -7.28 -7.05
N ASP A 186 6.95 -7.59 -8.35
CA ASP A 186 5.94 -7.05 -9.24
C ASP A 186 4.63 -7.84 -9.22
N ARG A 187 4.56 -8.98 -8.51
CA ARG A 187 3.44 -9.94 -8.58
C ARG A 187 2.11 -9.31 -8.19
N TRP A 188 2.12 -8.53 -7.12
CA TRP A 188 0.96 -7.79 -6.64
C TRP A 188 0.45 -6.81 -7.70
N PHE A 189 1.35 -6.12 -8.39
CA PHE A 189 1.00 -5.20 -9.47
C PHE A 189 0.54 -5.92 -10.73
N GLN A 190 1.08 -7.11 -11.03
CA GLN A 190 0.54 -7.97 -12.10
C GLN A 190 -0.91 -8.41 -11.79
N LEU A 191 -1.26 -8.62 -10.51
CA LEU A 191 -2.63 -8.94 -10.10
C LEU A 191 -3.57 -7.74 -10.19
N LEU A 192 -3.13 -6.53 -9.79
CA LEU A 192 -3.88 -5.30 -10.02
C LEU A 192 -4.19 -5.11 -11.52
N LYS A 193 -3.19 -5.32 -12.38
CA LYS A 193 -3.39 -5.29 -13.84
C LYS A 193 -4.35 -6.35 -14.33
N ALA A 194 -4.34 -7.55 -13.75
CA ALA A 194 -5.30 -8.59 -14.06
C ALA A 194 -6.73 -8.20 -13.68
N ARG A 195 -6.93 -7.59 -12.49
CA ARG A 195 -8.22 -7.03 -12.04
C ARG A 195 -8.74 -5.96 -13.00
N ILE A 196 -7.86 -5.06 -13.45
CA ILE A 196 -8.21 -4.01 -14.41
C ILE A 196 -8.61 -4.61 -15.76
N ALA A 197 -7.82 -5.55 -16.28
CA ALA A 197 -8.03 -6.14 -17.61
C ALA A 197 -9.24 -7.08 -17.67
N GLU A 198 -9.73 -7.56 -16.54
CA GLU A 198 -10.80 -8.55 -16.44
C GLU A 198 -12.07 -8.19 -17.22
N ARG A 199 -12.43 -6.91 -17.22
CA ARG A 199 -13.63 -6.41 -17.92
C ARG A 199 -13.46 -6.30 -19.44
N SER A 200 -12.24 -6.34 -19.94
CA SER A 200 -11.92 -6.00 -21.34
C SER A 200 -11.19 -7.10 -22.10
N ASP A 201 -10.30 -7.86 -21.46
CA ASP A 201 -9.41 -8.82 -22.13
C ASP A 201 -9.06 -10.02 -21.22
N LEU A 202 -9.84 -11.10 -21.38
CA LEU A 202 -9.60 -12.36 -20.67
C LEU A 202 -8.29 -13.07 -21.10
N GLU A 203 -7.78 -12.82 -22.31
CA GLU A 203 -6.51 -13.42 -22.75
C GLU A 203 -5.33 -12.79 -22.01
N GLU A 204 -5.38 -11.46 -21.81
CA GLU A 204 -4.41 -10.72 -21.01
C GLU A 204 -4.42 -11.18 -19.54
N VAL A 205 -5.60 -11.26 -18.92
CA VAL A 205 -5.78 -11.77 -17.54
C VAL A 205 -5.11 -13.12 -17.37
N ASN A 206 -5.38 -14.07 -18.28
CA ASN A 206 -4.79 -15.40 -18.22
C ASN A 206 -3.26 -15.36 -18.34
N GLY A 207 -2.74 -14.51 -19.22
CA GLY A 207 -1.31 -14.32 -19.41
C GLY A 207 -0.60 -13.69 -18.20
N LEU A 208 -1.27 -12.82 -17.46
CA LEU A 208 -0.79 -12.23 -16.20
C LEU A 208 -0.81 -13.27 -15.07
N LEU A 209 -1.94 -13.96 -14.90
CA LEU A 209 -2.09 -15.01 -13.89
C LEU A 209 -1.08 -16.15 -14.08
N ASP A 210 -0.83 -16.59 -15.32
CA ASP A 210 0.15 -17.65 -15.59
C ASP A 210 1.57 -17.29 -15.14
N ARG A 211 1.92 -16.00 -15.10
CA ARG A 211 3.23 -15.56 -14.58
C ARG A 211 3.27 -15.68 -13.07
N VAL A 212 2.28 -15.10 -12.38
CA VAL A 212 2.22 -15.05 -10.91
C VAL A 212 2.04 -16.44 -10.30
N VAL A 213 1.19 -17.27 -10.90
CA VAL A 213 0.80 -18.59 -10.38
C VAL A 213 1.97 -19.55 -10.26
N ASN A 214 2.97 -19.49 -11.15
CA ASN A 214 4.11 -20.40 -11.07
C ASN A 214 4.92 -20.17 -9.79
N ASP A 215 5.10 -18.91 -9.41
CA ASP A 215 5.91 -18.51 -8.25
C ASP A 215 5.18 -18.80 -6.94
N VAL A 216 3.86 -18.64 -6.92
CA VAL A 216 2.99 -19.00 -5.77
C VAL A 216 3.15 -20.45 -5.35
N PHE A 217 3.26 -21.37 -6.32
CA PHE A 217 3.46 -22.79 -6.01
C PHE A 217 4.84 -23.09 -5.42
N GLU A 218 5.82 -22.22 -5.62
CA GLU A 218 7.17 -22.38 -5.09
C GLU A 218 7.32 -21.76 -3.70
N GLU A 219 6.67 -20.61 -3.45
CA GLU A 219 6.85 -19.82 -2.23
C GLU A 219 5.83 -20.11 -1.12
N GLU A 220 4.72 -20.79 -1.44
CA GLU A 220 3.67 -21.12 -0.45
C GLU A 220 3.08 -19.87 0.25
N ASP A 221 2.95 -18.77 -0.50
CA ASP A 221 2.33 -17.53 -0.03
C ASP A 221 0.79 -17.64 -0.05
N LEU A 222 0.16 -17.61 1.12
CA LEU A 222 -1.29 -17.75 1.25
C LEU A 222 -2.03 -16.47 0.84
N GLU A 223 -1.46 -15.31 1.11
CA GLU A 223 -2.08 -14.01 0.82
C GLU A 223 -2.18 -13.81 -0.69
N LEU A 224 -1.10 -14.11 -1.40
CA LEU A 224 -1.08 -14.08 -2.86
C LEU A 224 -2.05 -15.12 -3.48
N VAL A 225 -2.23 -16.28 -2.83
CA VAL A 225 -3.24 -17.27 -3.25
C VAL A 225 -4.65 -16.70 -3.10
N PHE A 226 -4.94 -15.96 -2.04
CA PHE A 226 -6.26 -15.34 -1.85
C PHE A 226 -6.54 -14.30 -2.93
N GLU A 227 -5.59 -13.39 -3.18
CA GLU A 227 -5.76 -12.37 -4.23
C GLU A 227 -6.00 -13.01 -5.60
N ILE A 228 -5.26 -14.06 -5.96
CA ILE A 228 -5.51 -14.83 -7.20
C ILE A 228 -6.91 -15.43 -7.21
N LEU A 229 -7.37 -16.01 -6.10
CA LEU A 229 -8.70 -16.60 -6.02
C LEU A 229 -9.79 -15.55 -6.23
N GLU A 230 -9.60 -14.33 -5.72
CA GLU A 230 -10.53 -13.22 -5.92
C GLU A 230 -10.60 -12.80 -7.40
N VAL A 231 -9.46 -12.66 -8.08
CA VAL A 231 -9.45 -12.43 -9.54
C VAL A 231 -10.18 -13.53 -10.31
N LEU A 232 -10.06 -14.78 -9.85
CA LEU A 232 -10.68 -15.94 -10.49
C LEU A 232 -12.18 -16.09 -10.23
N VAL A 233 -12.71 -15.47 -9.17
CA VAL A 233 -14.15 -15.41 -8.87
C VAL A 233 -14.92 -14.78 -10.03
N GLU A 234 -14.36 -13.75 -10.64
CA GLU A 234 -14.99 -13.03 -11.74
C GLU A 234 -14.54 -13.54 -13.12
N GLY A 235 -13.25 -13.90 -13.29
CA GLY A 235 -12.68 -14.37 -14.57
C GLY A 235 -12.98 -15.83 -14.97
N GLY A 236 -13.40 -16.69 -14.04
CA GLY A 236 -14.02 -17.99 -14.35
C GLY A 236 -13.10 -19.13 -14.80
N GLN A 237 -11.79 -19.09 -14.56
CA GLN A 237 -10.91 -20.24 -14.85
C GLN A 237 -11.04 -21.36 -13.81
N VAL A 238 -12.02 -22.26 -14.00
CA VAL A 238 -12.34 -23.35 -13.07
C VAL A 238 -11.14 -24.22 -12.67
N ASP A 239 -10.29 -24.59 -13.63
CA ASP A 239 -9.16 -25.49 -13.37
C ASP A 239 -8.08 -24.82 -12.49
N LEU A 240 -7.79 -23.55 -12.77
CA LEU A 240 -6.85 -22.78 -11.97
C LEU A 240 -7.42 -22.49 -10.58
N PHE A 241 -8.70 -22.11 -10.51
CA PHE A 241 -9.42 -21.89 -9.24
C PHE A 241 -9.34 -23.13 -8.34
N GLY A 242 -9.64 -24.31 -8.88
CA GLY A 242 -9.55 -25.56 -8.11
C GLY A 242 -8.15 -25.86 -7.58
N ARG A 243 -7.11 -25.58 -8.36
CA ARG A 243 -5.71 -25.73 -7.92
C ARG A 243 -5.36 -24.74 -6.83
N MET A 244 -5.79 -23.48 -6.95
CA MET A 244 -5.55 -22.45 -5.95
C MET A 244 -6.25 -22.76 -4.63
N VAL A 245 -7.51 -23.22 -4.66
CA VAL A 245 -8.20 -23.68 -3.44
C VAL A 245 -7.46 -24.86 -2.80
N GLU A 246 -6.98 -25.82 -3.58
CA GLU A 246 -6.19 -26.93 -3.04
C GLU A 246 -4.89 -26.45 -2.38
N THR A 247 -4.21 -25.46 -2.97
CA THR A 247 -3.03 -24.82 -2.35
C THR A 247 -3.42 -24.11 -1.06
N ALA A 248 -4.42 -23.22 -1.08
CA ALA A 248 -4.91 -22.48 0.08
C ALA A 248 -5.18 -23.43 1.24
N THR A 249 -5.99 -24.49 1.02
CA THR A 249 -6.35 -25.45 2.07
C THR A 249 -5.18 -26.14 2.76
N ARG A 250 -4.00 -26.22 2.13
CA ARG A 250 -2.79 -26.79 2.73
C ARG A 250 -2.02 -25.76 3.57
N LEU A 251 -2.14 -24.48 3.22
CA LEU A 251 -1.42 -23.37 3.84
C LEU A 251 -2.16 -22.77 5.03
N LEU A 252 -3.47 -22.99 5.16
CA LEU A 252 -4.29 -22.53 6.27
C LEU A 252 -3.71 -22.93 7.64
N LYS A 253 -3.65 -21.94 8.53
CA LYS A 253 -3.21 -22.03 9.91
C LYS A 253 -4.29 -21.56 10.88
N LYS A 254 -5.09 -20.56 10.50
CA LYS A 254 -6.09 -19.93 11.35
C LYS A 254 -7.51 -20.12 10.83
N GLU A 255 -8.47 -20.01 11.74
CA GLU A 255 -9.91 -20.12 11.44
C GLU A 255 -10.40 -18.97 10.56
N GLU A 256 -9.91 -17.75 10.76
CA GLU A 256 -10.23 -16.59 9.91
C GLU A 256 -9.90 -16.85 8.44
N GLU A 257 -8.68 -17.34 8.16
CA GLU A 257 -8.23 -17.70 6.81
C GLU A 257 -9.14 -18.76 6.16
N PHE A 258 -9.66 -19.72 6.94
CA PHE A 258 -10.58 -20.72 6.38
C PHE A 258 -11.97 -20.14 6.10
N GLN A 259 -12.46 -19.23 6.93
CA GLN A 259 -13.74 -18.56 6.70
C GLN A 259 -13.68 -17.64 5.49
N GLU A 260 -12.55 -16.97 5.29
CA GLU A 260 -12.25 -16.19 4.10
C GLU A 260 -12.24 -17.08 2.85
N LEU A 261 -11.52 -18.22 2.86
CA LEU A 261 -11.54 -19.17 1.75
C LEU A 261 -12.94 -19.70 1.40
N LEU A 262 -13.76 -19.99 2.42
CA LEU A 262 -15.15 -20.38 2.19
C LEU A 262 -15.96 -19.25 1.56
N THR A 263 -15.72 -18.01 1.97
CA THR A 263 -16.41 -16.83 1.43
C THR A 263 -16.06 -16.64 -0.04
N VAL A 264 -14.77 -16.68 -0.40
CA VAL A 264 -14.29 -16.61 -1.78
C VAL A 264 -14.86 -17.77 -2.62
N CYS A 265 -14.87 -18.99 -2.10
CA CYS A 265 -15.48 -20.14 -2.79
C CYS A 265 -16.99 -19.95 -3.00
N ALA A 266 -17.72 -19.46 -1.99
CA ALA A 266 -19.15 -19.20 -2.14
C ALA A 266 -19.42 -18.17 -3.24
N SER A 267 -18.64 -17.08 -3.28
CA SER A 267 -18.73 -16.06 -4.32
C SER A 267 -18.47 -16.64 -5.72
N PHE A 268 -17.42 -17.45 -5.89
CA PHE A 268 -17.12 -18.13 -7.16
C PHE A 268 -18.29 -18.97 -7.66
N PHE A 269 -18.86 -19.83 -6.80
CA PHE A 269 -19.98 -20.68 -7.19
C PHE A 269 -21.26 -19.90 -7.43
N GLY A 270 -21.52 -18.85 -6.65
CA GLY A 270 -22.69 -17.98 -6.82
C GLY A 270 -22.66 -17.21 -8.13
N LEU A 271 -21.52 -16.60 -8.49
CA LEU A 271 -21.37 -15.88 -9.76
C LEU A 271 -21.38 -16.82 -10.98
N SER A 272 -20.99 -18.07 -10.78
CA SER A 272 -20.99 -19.10 -11.82
C SER A 272 -22.33 -19.86 -11.94
N ASP A 273 -23.40 -19.40 -11.29
CA ASP A 273 -24.75 -20.00 -11.26
C ASP A 273 -24.81 -21.45 -10.71
N TYR A 274 -23.91 -21.81 -9.79
CA TYR A 274 -23.87 -23.13 -9.12
C TYR A 274 -24.48 -23.08 -7.71
N ASP A 275 -25.76 -22.70 -7.62
CA ASP A 275 -26.52 -22.52 -6.37
C ASP A 275 -26.40 -23.70 -5.38
N ALA A 276 -26.29 -24.93 -5.89
CA ALA A 276 -26.24 -26.13 -5.04
C ALA A 276 -24.88 -26.28 -4.34
N GLU A 277 -23.80 -25.94 -5.02
CA GLU A 277 -22.42 -25.93 -4.51
C GLU A 277 -22.26 -24.77 -3.53
N GLU A 278 -22.73 -23.58 -3.90
CA GLU A 278 -22.76 -22.41 -3.03
C GLU A 278 -23.51 -22.72 -1.72
N ALA A 279 -24.71 -23.29 -1.79
CA ALA A 279 -25.50 -23.62 -0.60
C ALA A 279 -24.78 -24.60 0.34
N LYS A 280 -23.98 -25.54 -0.20
CA LYS A 280 -23.16 -26.45 0.63
C LYS A 280 -22.07 -25.70 1.37
N ILE A 281 -21.42 -24.73 0.72
CA ILE A 281 -20.36 -23.90 1.33
C ILE A 281 -20.95 -22.98 2.39
N GLN A 282 -22.07 -22.32 2.10
CA GLN A 282 -22.79 -21.47 3.05
C GLN A 282 -23.21 -22.24 4.32
N LEU A 283 -23.57 -23.53 4.19
CA LEU A 283 -23.85 -24.38 5.35
C LEU A 283 -22.60 -24.66 6.21
N ILE A 284 -21.43 -24.82 5.59
CA ILE A 284 -20.16 -24.96 6.31
C ILE A 284 -19.85 -23.65 7.04
N LEU A 285 -19.94 -22.52 6.33
CA LEU A 285 -19.67 -21.18 6.87
C LEU A 285 -20.56 -20.85 8.08
N ALA A 286 -21.88 -21.07 7.96
CA ALA A 286 -22.83 -20.88 9.07
C ALA A 286 -22.53 -21.77 10.30
N GLY A 287 -21.91 -22.93 10.09
CA GLY A 287 -21.46 -23.81 11.17
C GLY A 287 -20.22 -23.30 11.91
N ARG A 288 -19.52 -22.31 11.36
CA ARG A 288 -18.23 -21.80 11.83
C ARG A 288 -18.25 -20.37 12.36
N GLU A 289 -19.34 -19.63 12.14
CA GLU A 289 -19.56 -18.22 12.59
C GLU A 289 -19.20 -17.96 14.08
N TYR A 290 -19.33 -18.96 14.96
CA TYR A 290 -19.06 -18.83 16.40
C TYR A 290 -17.67 -19.34 16.83
N ARG A 291 -16.83 -19.77 15.89
CA ARG A 291 -15.46 -20.19 16.20
C ARG A 291 -14.58 -18.97 16.43
N ASP A 292 -13.54 -19.18 17.24
CA ASP A 292 -12.54 -18.14 17.50
C ASP A 292 -11.71 -17.89 16.23
N PRO A 293 -11.66 -16.67 15.68
CA PRO A 293 -10.92 -16.35 14.45
C PRO A 293 -9.42 -16.69 14.54
N GLU A 294 -8.83 -16.50 15.72
CA GLU A 294 -7.44 -16.83 16.04
C GLU A 294 -7.23 -18.31 16.37
N GLY A 295 -8.30 -19.11 16.30
CA GLY A 295 -8.26 -20.55 16.52
C GLY A 295 -7.43 -21.25 15.44
N GLN A 296 -6.65 -22.26 15.83
CA GLN A 296 -5.89 -23.06 14.87
C GLN A 296 -6.83 -23.95 14.03
N ILE A 297 -6.67 -23.86 12.71
CA ILE A 297 -7.26 -24.80 11.74
C ILE A 297 -6.35 -26.01 11.58
N VAL A 298 -6.94 -27.20 11.48
CA VAL A 298 -6.22 -28.39 11.05
C VAL A 298 -6.75 -28.85 9.70
N VAL A 299 -5.86 -29.01 8.71
CA VAL A 299 -6.17 -29.48 7.34
C VAL A 299 -6.97 -30.80 7.32
N SER A 300 -6.83 -31.63 8.35
CA SER A 300 -7.57 -32.89 8.50
C SER A 300 -9.01 -32.74 9.03
N GLU A 301 -9.45 -31.53 9.36
CA GLU A 301 -10.82 -31.28 9.78
C GLU A 301 -11.82 -31.70 8.70
N ALA A 302 -12.95 -32.28 9.12
CA ALA A 302 -13.97 -32.81 8.22
C ALA A 302 -14.47 -31.75 7.23
N ASP A 303 -14.63 -30.51 7.70
CA ASP A 303 -15.13 -29.39 6.91
C ASP A 303 -14.11 -28.94 5.85
N VAL A 304 -12.81 -28.94 6.17
CA VAL A 304 -11.72 -28.63 5.21
C VAL A 304 -11.65 -29.72 4.13
N GLN A 305 -11.74 -30.99 4.55
CA GLN A 305 -11.79 -32.12 3.62
C GLN A 305 -13.04 -32.08 2.74
N GLN A 306 -14.18 -31.66 3.28
CA GLN A 306 -15.43 -31.52 2.56
C GLN A 306 -15.33 -30.44 1.48
N LEU A 307 -14.74 -29.27 1.78
CA LEU A 307 -14.46 -28.24 0.79
C LEU A 307 -13.57 -28.78 -0.34
N GLY A 308 -12.46 -29.44 0.02
CA GLY A 308 -11.53 -30.00 -0.95
C GLY A 308 -12.14 -31.11 -1.83
N ILE A 309 -13.12 -31.86 -1.33
CA ILE A 309 -13.87 -32.84 -2.14
C ILE A 309 -14.82 -32.12 -3.09
N LEU A 310 -15.60 -31.17 -2.58
CA LEU A 310 -16.57 -30.39 -3.37
C LEU A 310 -15.91 -29.76 -4.60
N VAL A 311 -14.80 -29.06 -4.39
CA VAL A 311 -14.09 -28.33 -5.44
C VAL A 311 -13.48 -29.30 -6.46
N ARG A 312 -12.90 -30.42 -6.00
CA ARG A 312 -12.33 -31.44 -6.92
C ARG A 312 -13.39 -32.14 -7.76
N GLU A 313 -14.54 -32.47 -7.17
CA GLU A 313 -15.68 -33.05 -7.90
C GLU A 313 -16.16 -32.06 -8.97
N PHE A 314 -16.32 -30.80 -8.60
CA PHE A 314 -16.72 -29.73 -9.51
C PHE A 314 -15.75 -29.56 -10.70
N CYS A 315 -14.45 -29.38 -10.45
CA CYS A 315 -13.45 -29.21 -11.52
C CYS A 315 -13.42 -30.45 -12.45
N SER A 316 -13.57 -31.65 -11.89
CA SER A 316 -13.61 -32.89 -12.68
C SER A 316 -14.84 -32.95 -13.61
N ASP A 317 -16.01 -32.53 -13.11
CA ASP A 317 -17.24 -32.51 -13.89
C ASP A 317 -17.17 -31.49 -15.04
N GLN A 318 -16.60 -30.31 -14.81
CA GLN A 318 -16.41 -29.29 -15.84
C GLN A 318 -15.44 -29.74 -16.95
N ALA A 319 -14.34 -30.40 -16.60
CA ALA A 319 -13.40 -30.96 -17.57
C ALA A 319 -14.04 -32.00 -18.50
N THR A 320 -15.03 -32.76 -18.00
CA THR A 320 -15.77 -33.73 -18.83
C THR A 320 -16.82 -33.10 -19.75
N GLN A 321 -17.39 -31.95 -19.36
CA GLN A 321 -18.37 -31.23 -20.18
C GLN A 321 -17.72 -30.39 -21.29
N GLY A 322 -16.53 -29.83 -21.06
CA GLY A 322 -15.77 -29.06 -22.07
C GLY A 322 -15.11 -29.89 -23.18
N SER A 323 -15.13 -31.21 -23.09
CA SER A 323 -14.54 -32.14 -24.08
C SER A 323 -15.53 -32.71 -25.11
N SER A 324 -16.76 -32.17 -25.19
CA SER A 324 -17.86 -32.64 -26.06
C SER A 324 -18.22 -31.65 -27.15
#